data_AF-A0A5B0MN45-F1
#
_entry.id   AF-A0A5B0MN45-F1
#
_cell.length_a   1.000
_cell.length_b   1.000
_cell.length_c   1.000
_cell.angle_alpha   90.00
_cell.angle_beta   90.00
_cell.angle_gamma   90.00
#
_symmetry.space_group_name_H-M   'P 1'
#
loop_
_entity.id
_entity.type
_entity.pdbx_description
1 polymer ?
#
loop_
_entity_poly.entity_id
_entity_poly.type
_entity_poly.pdbx_seq_one_letter_code
_entity_poly.pdbx_strand_id
1 'polypeptide(L)'
;MRDAIKARLLEIVVSEPVPITRHAIARVISEVAEYELPEKAWPQLLGFLIKATDSPVAHEREVAILTLSSLMDTIADSYAENLPQIYALFAKTLQDPESLEVRVTTVQALGREFDEEAFIASFQAMIPQMLVVIGQTLEAGDENAAKEGFDTLETLLIIEVPLINAHFTQVVEFNATIGNNKSLDKSQ
;
A
#
# COMPACT_ATOMS: atom_id res chain seq x y z
N MET A 1 -6.93 -11.70 -29.14
CA MET A 1 -6.46 -12.68 -28.12
C MET A 1 -5.77 -11.97 -26.96
N ARG A 2 -4.77 -11.11 -27.21
CA ARG A 2 -4.10 -10.28 -26.18
C ARG A 2 -5.09 -9.51 -25.28
N ASP A 3 -6.04 -8.78 -25.86
CA ASP A 3 -7.01 -7.99 -25.07
C ASP A 3 -8.02 -8.85 -24.29
N ALA A 4 -8.33 -10.04 -24.80
CA ALA A 4 -9.18 -10.98 -24.08
C ALA A 4 -8.48 -11.53 -22.83
N ILE A 5 -7.16 -11.78 -22.91
CA ILE A 5 -6.36 -12.21 -21.74
C ILE A 5 -6.32 -11.07 -20.71
N LYS A 6 -6.01 -9.85 -21.14
CA LYS A 6 -6.01 -8.66 -20.29
C LYS A 6 -7.34 -8.46 -19.56
N ALA A 7 -8.46 -8.49 -20.29
CA ALA A 7 -9.78 -8.39 -19.69
C ALA A 7 -10.03 -9.51 -18.66
N ARG A 8 -9.65 -10.75 -18.99
CA ARG A 8 -9.80 -11.88 -18.06
C ARG A 8 -8.95 -11.74 -16.82
N LEU A 9 -7.72 -11.26 -16.92
CA LEU A 9 -6.86 -11.01 -15.76
C LEU A 9 -7.53 -10.04 -14.78
N LEU A 10 -8.13 -8.96 -15.28
CA LEU A 10 -8.86 -7.99 -14.43
C LEU A 10 -10.11 -8.60 -13.79
N GLU A 11 -10.82 -9.48 -14.48
CA GLU A 11 -12.00 -10.14 -13.90
C GLU A 11 -11.62 -11.16 -12.81
N ILE A 12 -10.56 -11.95 -13.03
CA ILE A 12 -10.16 -12.99 -12.08
C ILE A 12 -9.50 -12.41 -10.83
N VAL A 13 -8.74 -11.30 -10.93
CA VAL A 13 -8.03 -10.74 -9.77
C VAL A 13 -8.99 -10.26 -8.67
N VAL A 14 -10.17 -9.75 -9.04
CA VAL A 14 -11.18 -9.28 -8.06
C VAL A 14 -12.14 -10.37 -7.60
N SER A 15 -12.28 -11.45 -8.37
CA SER A 15 -13.20 -12.55 -8.06
C SER A 15 -12.52 -13.76 -7.40
N GLU A 16 -11.18 -13.82 -7.41
CA GLU A 16 -10.42 -14.93 -6.81
C GLU A 16 -10.52 -14.92 -5.27
N PRO A 17 -11.13 -15.97 -4.67
CA PRO A 17 -11.35 -16.00 -3.23
C PRO A 17 -10.09 -16.30 -2.42
N VAL A 18 -9.09 -16.98 -3.00
CA VAL A 18 -7.90 -17.39 -2.26
C VAL A 18 -6.84 -16.29 -2.32
N PRO A 19 -6.43 -15.69 -1.16
CA PRO A 19 -5.50 -14.56 -1.15
C PRO A 19 -4.19 -14.81 -1.90
N ILE A 20 -3.55 -15.95 -1.69
CA ILE A 20 -2.26 -16.25 -2.34
C ILE A 20 -2.38 -16.34 -3.87
N THR A 21 -3.50 -16.87 -4.36
CA THR A 21 -3.79 -16.95 -5.80
C THR A 21 -4.10 -15.56 -6.35
N ARG A 22 -4.89 -14.77 -5.62
CA ARG A 22 -5.21 -13.39 -5.96
C ARG A 22 -3.95 -12.54 -6.08
N HIS A 23 -3.02 -12.65 -5.13
CA HIS A 23 -1.72 -11.96 -5.19
C HIS A 23 -0.83 -12.46 -6.33
N ALA A 24 -0.86 -13.75 -6.65
CA ALA A 24 -0.15 -14.28 -7.82
C ALA A 24 -0.70 -13.69 -9.12
N ILE A 25 -2.02 -13.55 -9.25
CA ILE A 25 -2.66 -12.90 -10.40
C ILE A 25 -2.27 -11.42 -10.46
N ALA A 26 -2.29 -10.70 -9.33
CA ALA A 26 -1.88 -9.30 -9.26
C ALA A 26 -0.45 -9.11 -9.76
N ARG A 27 0.49 -9.98 -9.35
CA ARG A 27 1.87 -9.99 -9.86
C ARG A 27 1.91 -10.21 -11.37
N VAL A 28 1.16 -11.17 -11.91
CA VAL A 28 1.08 -11.39 -13.36
C VAL A 28 0.54 -10.15 -14.08
N ILE A 29 -0.44 -9.45 -13.50
CA ILE A 29 -0.95 -8.19 -14.05
C ILE A 29 0.17 -7.14 -14.07
N SER A 30 0.90 -6.98 -12.96
CA SER A 30 2.00 -6.01 -12.87
C SER A 30 3.08 -6.28 -13.92
N GLU A 31 3.56 -7.51 -14.02
CA GLU A 31 4.58 -7.94 -14.99
C GLU A 31 4.14 -7.69 -16.45
N VAL A 32 2.88 -7.97 -16.77
CA VAL A 32 2.36 -7.67 -18.12
C VAL A 32 2.27 -6.16 -18.32
N ALA A 33 1.79 -5.43 -17.32
CA ALA A 33 1.58 -4.00 -17.39
C ALA A 33 2.87 -3.19 -17.57
N GLU A 34 4.00 -3.62 -17.01
CA GLU A 34 5.32 -3.02 -17.24
C GLU A 34 5.66 -2.87 -18.74
N TYR A 35 5.21 -3.79 -19.59
CA TYR A 35 5.42 -3.71 -21.04
C TYR A 35 4.26 -3.04 -21.79
N GLU A 36 3.04 -3.09 -21.25
CA GLU A 36 1.85 -2.61 -21.95
C GLU A 36 1.54 -1.15 -21.71
N LEU A 37 1.86 -0.64 -20.51
CA LEU A 37 1.59 0.74 -20.11
C LEU A 37 2.45 1.74 -20.91
N PRO A 38 3.78 1.56 -21.08
CA PRO A 38 4.58 2.48 -21.88
C PRO A 38 4.11 2.57 -23.34
N GLU A 39 3.66 1.44 -23.89
CA GLU A 39 3.11 1.33 -25.25
C GLU A 39 1.65 1.77 -25.37
N LYS A 40 1.03 2.22 -24.27
CA LYS A 40 -0.39 2.61 -24.18
C LYS A 40 -1.35 1.52 -24.67
N ALA A 41 -0.93 0.26 -24.56
CA ALA A 41 -1.62 -0.91 -25.07
C ALA A 41 -2.62 -1.51 -24.06
N TRP A 42 -2.68 -1.00 -22.83
CA TRP A 42 -3.66 -1.42 -21.82
C TRP A 42 -4.30 -0.23 -21.08
N PRO A 43 -5.01 0.67 -21.79
CA PRO A 43 -5.51 1.93 -21.22
C PRO A 43 -6.56 1.75 -20.12
N GLN A 44 -7.18 0.57 -20.00
CA GLN A 44 -8.20 0.30 -18.99
C GLN A 44 -7.63 -0.04 -17.60
N LEU A 45 -6.35 -0.41 -17.51
CA LEU A 45 -5.77 -0.97 -16.28
C LEU A 45 -5.82 0.01 -15.10
N LEU A 46 -5.26 1.21 -15.26
CA LEU A 46 -5.19 2.19 -14.17
C LEU A 46 -6.60 2.62 -13.72
N GLY A 47 -7.51 2.87 -14.67
CA GLY A 47 -8.90 3.20 -14.36
C GLY A 47 -9.63 2.08 -13.61
N PHE A 48 -9.34 0.81 -13.95
CA PHE A 48 -9.88 -0.34 -13.25
C PHE A 48 -9.36 -0.43 -11.81
N LEU A 49 -8.05 -0.34 -11.61
CA LEU A 49 -7.43 -0.44 -10.29
C LEU A 49 -7.86 0.71 -9.38
N ILE A 50 -7.84 1.95 -9.89
CA ILE A 50 -8.31 3.13 -9.16
C ILE A 50 -9.76 2.94 -8.70
N LYS A 51 -10.64 2.47 -9.59
CA LYS A 51 -12.04 2.20 -9.23
C LYS A 51 -12.17 1.08 -8.19
N ALA A 52 -11.34 0.05 -8.27
CA ALA A 52 -11.37 -1.08 -7.34
C ALA A 52 -10.97 -0.67 -5.91
N THR A 53 -10.16 0.38 -5.73
CA THR A 53 -9.87 0.93 -4.39
C THR A 53 -11.10 1.52 -3.68
N ASP A 54 -12.18 1.82 -4.41
CA ASP A 54 -13.46 2.28 -3.87
C ASP A 54 -14.52 1.17 -3.79
N SER A 55 -14.13 -0.09 -4.02
CA SER A 55 -15.06 -1.22 -3.97
C SER A 55 -15.68 -1.37 -2.57
N PRO A 56 -16.97 -1.74 -2.45
CA PRO A 56 -17.54 -2.14 -1.16
C PRO A 56 -16.94 -3.45 -0.62
N VAL A 57 -16.08 -4.13 -1.39
CA VAL A 57 -15.48 -5.41 -1.03
C VAL A 57 -14.00 -5.21 -0.65
N ALA A 58 -13.66 -5.54 0.59
CA ALA A 58 -12.33 -5.28 1.14
C ALA A 58 -11.19 -5.93 0.34
N HIS A 59 -11.33 -7.18 -0.11
CA HIS A 59 -10.27 -7.87 -0.84
C HIS A 59 -10.03 -7.29 -2.24
N GLU A 60 -11.04 -6.63 -2.84
CA GLU A 60 -10.88 -5.93 -4.11
C GLU A 60 -10.08 -4.64 -3.92
N ARG A 61 -10.32 -3.92 -2.82
CA ARG A 61 -9.53 -2.74 -2.44
C ARG A 61 -8.08 -3.12 -2.17
N GLU A 62 -7.88 -4.17 -1.37
CA GLU A 62 -6.58 -4.72 -1.01
C GLU A 62 -5.73 -5.05 -2.24
N VAL A 63 -6.26 -5.87 -3.15
CA VAL A 63 -5.50 -6.28 -4.33
C VAL A 63 -5.25 -5.14 -5.30
N ALA A 64 -6.17 -4.15 -5.38
CA ALA A 64 -5.98 -2.97 -6.19
C ALA A 64 -4.80 -2.12 -5.69
N ILE A 65 -4.70 -1.91 -4.38
CA ILE A 65 -3.59 -1.19 -3.74
C ILE A 65 -2.28 -1.93 -3.96
N LEU A 66 -2.27 -3.25 -3.76
CA LEU A 66 -1.10 -4.09 -3.98
C LEU A 66 -0.61 -4.00 -5.43
N THR A 67 -1.53 -4.09 -6.40
CA THR A 67 -1.19 -4.01 -7.83
C THR A 67 -0.70 -2.61 -8.21
N LEU A 68 -1.33 -1.55 -7.68
CA LEU A 68 -0.91 -0.16 -7.92
C LEU A 68 0.49 0.09 -7.36
N SER A 69 0.78 -0.39 -6.14
CA SER A 69 2.11 -0.29 -5.53
C SER A 69 3.17 -0.90 -6.44
N SER A 70 2.97 -2.13 -6.92
CA SER A 70 3.93 -2.79 -7.82
C SER A 70 4.09 -2.14 -9.20
N LEU A 71 3.29 -1.12 -9.53
CA LEU A 71 3.33 -0.43 -10.82
C LEU A 71 3.81 1.02 -10.73
N MET A 72 4.16 1.50 -9.54
CA MET A 72 4.46 2.90 -9.31
C MET A 72 5.63 3.41 -10.15
N ASP A 73 6.72 2.66 -10.31
CA ASP A 73 7.82 3.03 -11.23
C ASP A 73 7.32 3.21 -12.67
N THR A 74 6.55 2.24 -13.18
CA THR A 74 5.99 2.31 -14.54
C THR A 74 5.00 3.48 -14.70
N ILE A 75 4.22 3.74 -13.65
CA ILE A 75 3.26 4.86 -13.61
C ILE A 75 3.99 6.19 -13.58
N ALA A 76 5.07 6.32 -12.80
CA ALA A 76 5.87 7.53 -12.74
C ALA A 76 6.48 7.87 -14.10
N ASP A 77 6.94 6.86 -14.84
CA ASP A 77 7.53 7.06 -16.16
C ASP A 77 6.50 7.34 -17.27
N SER A 78 5.36 6.64 -17.25
CA SER A 78 4.42 6.63 -18.40
C SER A 78 3.10 7.36 -18.16
N TYR A 79 2.73 7.60 -16.90
CA TYR A 79 1.44 8.12 -16.42
C TYR A 79 1.59 9.04 -15.20
N ALA A 80 2.64 9.87 -15.16
CA ALA A 80 2.97 10.73 -14.02
C ALA A 80 1.78 11.61 -13.57
N GLU A 81 0.89 11.98 -14.48
CA GLU A 81 -0.33 12.74 -14.18
C GLU A 81 -1.28 12.03 -13.20
N ASN A 82 -1.19 10.70 -13.09
CA ASN A 82 -2.01 9.89 -12.19
C ASN A 82 -1.42 9.78 -10.78
N LEU A 83 -0.12 10.06 -10.57
CA LEU A 83 0.54 9.93 -9.28
C LEU A 83 -0.18 10.69 -8.15
N PRO A 84 -0.57 11.98 -8.31
CA PRO A 84 -1.25 12.70 -7.23
C PRO A 84 -2.56 12.03 -6.79
N GLN A 85 -3.29 11.44 -7.73
CA GLN A 85 -4.51 10.70 -7.42
C GLN A 85 -4.20 9.41 -6.66
N ILE A 86 -3.17 8.67 -7.05
CA ILE A 86 -2.77 7.42 -6.39
C ILE A 86 -2.30 7.68 -4.96
N TYR A 87 -1.49 8.71 -4.73
CA TYR A 87 -1.09 9.10 -3.37
C TYR A 87 -2.28 9.52 -2.50
N ALA A 88 -3.26 10.23 -3.07
CA ALA A 88 -4.49 10.55 -2.36
C ALA A 88 -5.31 9.29 -2.01
N LEU A 89 -5.28 8.26 -2.88
CA LEU A 89 -5.90 6.96 -2.59
C LEU A 89 -5.19 6.25 -1.45
N PHE A 90 -3.85 6.21 -1.43
CA PHE A 90 -3.11 5.63 -0.30
C PHE A 90 -3.38 6.36 1.02
N ALA A 91 -3.42 7.70 1.02
CA ALA A 91 -3.80 8.45 2.22
C ALA A 91 -5.21 8.09 2.75
N LYS A 92 -6.14 7.80 1.83
CA LYS A 92 -7.49 7.36 2.15
C LYS A 92 -7.52 5.91 2.65
N THR A 93 -6.83 4.98 1.99
CA THR A 93 -6.88 3.54 2.32
C THR A 93 -6.09 3.18 3.56
N LEU A 94 -5.14 4.01 4.00
CA LEU A 94 -4.57 3.95 5.35
C LEU A 94 -5.63 4.06 6.46
N GLN A 95 -6.77 4.68 6.14
CA GLN A 95 -7.91 4.85 7.04
C GLN A 95 -9.12 4.04 6.57
N ASP A 96 -8.90 2.91 5.88
CA ASP A 96 -9.99 2.04 5.45
C ASP A 96 -10.93 1.74 6.62
N PRO A 97 -12.25 1.97 6.49
CA PRO A 97 -13.16 1.90 7.63
C PRO A 97 -13.45 0.47 8.09
N GLU A 98 -13.22 -0.54 7.25
CA GLU A 98 -13.71 -1.90 7.47
C GLU A 98 -12.57 -2.91 7.66
N SER A 99 -11.47 -2.73 6.93
CA SER A 99 -10.44 -3.77 6.78
C SER A 99 -9.08 -3.32 7.28
N LEU A 100 -8.58 -4.01 8.31
CA LEU A 100 -7.19 -3.87 8.75
C LEU A 100 -6.21 -4.33 7.67
N GLU A 101 -6.56 -5.37 6.91
CA GLU A 101 -5.74 -5.88 5.80
C GLU A 101 -5.50 -4.79 4.74
N VAL A 102 -6.54 -4.03 4.38
CA VAL A 102 -6.40 -2.90 3.43
C VAL A 102 -5.48 -1.82 3.98
N ARG A 103 -5.59 -1.50 5.28
CA ARG A 103 -4.71 -0.51 5.92
C ARG A 103 -3.26 -0.99 5.93
N VAL A 104 -3.01 -2.24 6.27
CA VAL A 104 -1.67 -2.87 6.28
C VAL A 104 -1.06 -2.91 4.88
N THR A 105 -1.80 -3.37 3.88
CA THR A 105 -1.33 -3.38 2.48
C THR A 105 -0.98 -1.97 2.01
N THR A 106 -1.72 -0.96 2.47
CA THR A 106 -1.40 0.45 2.15
C THR A 106 -0.11 0.92 2.83
N VAL A 107 0.13 0.55 4.09
CA VAL A 107 1.40 0.85 4.77
C VAL A 107 2.56 0.25 3.98
N GLN A 108 2.48 -1.05 3.65
CA GLN A 108 3.51 -1.74 2.87
C GLN A 108 3.75 -1.08 1.50
N ALA A 109 2.69 -0.62 0.82
CA ALA A 109 2.79 0.09 -0.44
C ALA A 109 3.59 1.40 -0.29
N LEU A 110 3.35 2.17 0.76
CA LEU A 110 4.06 3.42 1.03
C LEU A 110 5.54 3.20 1.34
N GLY A 111 5.90 2.06 1.94
CA GLY A 111 7.31 1.73 2.21
C GLY A 111 8.14 1.45 0.96
N ARG A 112 7.50 1.07 -0.15
CA ARG A 112 8.20 0.73 -1.40
C ARG A 112 8.36 1.93 -2.34
N GLU A 113 7.41 2.86 -2.30
CA GLU A 113 7.18 3.83 -3.38
C GLU A 113 7.49 5.27 -2.96
N PHE A 114 8.48 5.45 -2.09
CA PHE A 114 8.87 6.78 -1.64
C PHE A 114 9.75 7.49 -2.68
N ASP A 115 9.22 8.54 -3.30
CA ASP A 115 9.96 9.48 -4.15
C ASP A 115 10.22 10.80 -3.40
N GLU A 116 11.51 11.10 -3.21
CA GLU A 116 12.06 12.22 -2.45
C GLU A 116 11.68 13.60 -3.00
N GLU A 117 11.48 13.78 -4.31
CA GLU A 117 11.38 15.13 -4.88
C GLU A 117 9.94 15.67 -4.93
N ALA A 118 8.94 14.80 -5.03
CA ALA A 118 7.58 15.21 -5.37
C ALA A 118 6.55 15.13 -4.22
N PHE A 119 6.79 14.30 -3.19
CA PHE A 119 5.72 13.96 -2.23
C PHE A 119 6.10 13.95 -0.74
N ILE A 120 7.24 14.53 -0.32
CA ILE A 120 7.68 14.61 1.10
C ILE A 120 6.56 15.05 2.04
N ALA A 121 5.87 16.15 1.74
CA ALA A 121 4.82 16.68 2.62
C ALA A 121 3.62 15.72 2.76
N SER A 122 3.27 15.03 1.67
CA SER A 122 2.18 14.04 1.64
C SER A 122 2.55 12.81 2.47
N PHE A 123 3.76 12.29 2.29
CA PHE A 123 4.27 11.16 3.08
C PHE A 123 4.39 11.52 4.56
N GLN A 124 4.91 12.70 4.87
CA GLN A 124 5.02 13.20 6.24
C GLN A 124 3.64 13.22 6.92
N ALA A 125 2.61 13.72 6.23
CA ALA A 125 1.24 13.74 6.75
C ALA A 125 0.65 12.33 6.98
N MET A 126 1.17 11.29 6.33
CA MET A 126 0.72 9.90 6.49
C MET A 126 1.40 9.18 7.66
N ILE A 127 2.56 9.64 8.14
CA ILE A 127 3.30 8.99 9.26
C ILE A 127 2.44 8.74 10.49
N PRO A 128 1.66 9.72 11.00
CA PRO A 128 0.78 9.47 12.14
C PRO A 128 -0.19 8.30 11.91
N GLN A 129 -0.73 8.17 10.70
CA GLN A 129 -1.66 7.10 10.39
C GLN A 129 -0.97 5.76 10.21
N MET A 130 0.25 5.73 9.69
CA MET A 130 1.06 4.50 9.67
C MET A 130 1.31 3.98 11.09
N LEU A 131 1.64 4.85 12.04
CA LEU A 131 1.79 4.47 13.45
C LEU A 131 0.49 3.92 14.06
N VAL A 132 -0.66 4.52 13.73
CA VAL A 132 -1.97 4.01 14.16
C VAL A 132 -2.22 2.61 13.62
N VAL A 133 -1.93 2.34 12.34
CA VAL A 133 -2.11 1.02 11.73
C VAL A 133 -1.21 -0.02 12.41
N ILE A 134 0.05 0.32 12.69
CA ILE A 134 0.98 -0.56 13.45
C ILE A 134 0.44 -0.85 14.85
N GLY A 135 -0.15 0.15 15.53
CA GLY A 135 -0.80 -0.08 16.82
C GLY A 135 -1.97 -1.05 16.72
N GLN A 136 -2.80 -0.92 15.68
CA GLN A 136 -3.96 -1.80 15.45
C GLN A 136 -3.56 -3.24 15.13
N THR A 137 -2.46 -3.47 14.40
CA THR A 137 -1.97 -4.83 14.13
C THR A 137 -1.48 -5.51 15.40
N LEU A 138 -0.76 -4.78 16.26
CA LEU A 138 -0.35 -5.27 17.58
C LEU A 138 -1.55 -5.59 18.47
N GLU A 139 -2.57 -4.73 18.51
CA GLU A 139 -3.81 -4.99 19.26
C GLU A 139 -4.58 -6.20 18.73
N ALA A 140 -4.54 -6.44 17.42
CA ALA A 140 -5.15 -7.60 16.78
C ALA A 140 -4.32 -8.90 16.95
N GLY A 141 -3.10 -8.81 17.50
CA GLY A 141 -2.19 -9.95 17.63
C GLY A 141 -1.53 -10.37 16.31
N ASP A 142 -1.58 -9.53 15.28
CA ASP A 142 -0.92 -9.76 13.99
C ASP A 142 0.51 -9.22 14.03
N GLU A 143 1.41 -9.99 14.65
CA GLU A 143 2.81 -9.61 14.81
C GLU A 143 3.55 -9.51 13.47
N ASN A 144 3.14 -10.29 12.46
CA ASN A 144 3.76 -10.23 11.14
C ASN A 144 3.46 -8.89 10.47
N ALA A 145 2.18 -8.48 10.45
CA ALA A 145 1.79 -7.19 9.90
C ALA A 145 2.38 -6.02 10.71
N ALA A 146 2.47 -6.13 12.04
CA ALA A 146 3.14 -5.15 12.87
C ALA A 146 4.61 -4.99 12.50
N LYS A 147 5.33 -6.11 12.35
CA LYS A 147 6.73 -6.12 11.94
C LYS A 147 6.91 -5.45 10.58
N GLU A 148 6.13 -5.83 9.57
CA GLU A 148 6.23 -5.24 8.23
C GLU A 148 5.91 -3.73 8.25
N GLY A 149 4.99 -3.30 9.11
CA GLY A 149 4.73 -1.87 9.34
C GLY A 149 5.91 -1.14 9.98
N PHE A 150 6.61 -1.76 10.93
CA PHE A 150 7.85 -1.21 11.48
C PHE A 150 8.99 -1.19 10.46
N ASP A 151 9.15 -2.23 9.64
CA ASP A 151 10.15 -2.29 8.56
C ASP A 151 9.90 -1.17 7.53
N THR A 152 8.62 -0.91 7.22
CA THR A 152 8.20 0.23 6.39
C THR A 152 8.59 1.56 7.02
N LEU A 153 8.27 1.73 8.32
CA LEU A 153 8.62 2.96 9.03
C LEU A 153 10.13 3.15 9.01
N GLU A 154 10.92 2.13 9.36
CA GLU A 154 12.38 2.13 9.32
C GLU A 154 12.91 2.55 7.96
N THR A 155 12.37 1.98 6.87
CA THR A 155 12.75 2.34 5.50
C THR A 155 12.55 3.83 5.27
N LEU A 156 11.38 4.37 5.61
CA LEU A 156 11.12 5.82 5.51
C LEU A 156 12.04 6.65 6.42
N LEU A 157 12.40 6.15 7.61
CA LEU A 157 13.31 6.83 8.53
C LEU A 157 14.75 6.87 8.00
N ILE A 158 15.19 5.84 7.25
CA ILE A 158 16.53 5.76 6.67
C ILE A 158 16.67 6.72 5.49
N ILE A 159 15.62 6.85 4.68
CA ILE A 159 15.69 7.58 3.42
C ILE A 159 15.77 9.10 3.68
N GLU A 160 14.94 9.67 4.58
CA GLU A 160 14.88 11.14 4.70
C GLU A 160 14.72 11.69 6.12
N VAL A 161 15.71 12.48 6.56
CA VAL A 161 15.70 13.23 7.83
C VAL A 161 14.51 14.20 7.96
N PRO A 162 14.09 14.93 6.90
CA PRO A 162 12.94 15.84 6.97
C PRO A 162 11.61 15.15 7.29
N LEU A 163 11.39 13.91 6.83
CA LEU A 163 10.14 13.17 7.08
C LEU A 163 9.91 13.00 8.58
N ILE A 164 10.96 12.58 9.29
CA ILE A 164 10.91 12.31 10.72
C ILE A 164 10.88 13.60 11.53
N ASN A 165 11.55 14.66 11.10
CA ASN A 165 11.75 15.84 11.96
C ASN A 165 10.46 16.40 12.57
N ALA A 166 9.34 16.39 11.84
CA ALA A 166 8.04 16.83 12.38
C ALA A 166 7.36 15.81 13.31
N HIS A 167 7.68 14.52 13.16
CA HIS A 167 7.04 13.41 13.88
C HIS A 167 7.97 12.66 14.84
N PHE A 168 9.22 13.11 15.02
CA PHE A 168 10.23 12.40 15.81
C PHE A 168 9.74 12.11 17.23
N THR A 169 9.19 13.12 17.89
CA THR A 169 8.64 12.98 19.25
C THR A 169 7.51 11.94 19.27
N GLN A 170 6.60 12.00 18.29
CA GLN A 170 5.48 11.07 18.17
C GLN A 170 5.94 9.62 17.95
N VAL A 171 6.94 9.41 17.09
CA VAL A 171 7.52 8.08 16.83
C VAL A 171 8.18 7.53 18.10
N VAL A 172 8.94 8.35 18.83
CA VAL A 172 9.58 7.95 20.10
C VAL A 172 8.53 7.60 21.16
N GLU A 173 7.52 8.44 21.34
CA GLU A 173 6.43 8.21 22.29
C GLU A 173 5.64 6.94 21.96
N PHE A 174 5.35 6.71 20.68
CA PHE A 174 4.70 5.49 20.20
C PHE A 174 5.53 4.26 20.55
N ASN A 175 6.81 4.23 20.15
CA ASN A 175 7.70 3.10 20.42
C ASN A 175 7.88 2.85 21.93
N ALA A 176 8.00 3.90 22.75
CA ALA A 176 8.08 3.77 24.20
C ALA A 176 6.79 3.20 24.82
N THR A 177 5.64 3.60 24.29
CA THR A 177 4.33 3.09 24.72
C THR A 177 4.18 1.61 24.40
N ILE A 178 4.50 1.21 23.16
CA ILE A 178 4.47 -0.19 22.73
C ILE A 178 5.47 -1.03 23.52
N GLY A 179 6.71 -0.56 23.67
CA GLY A 179 7.77 -1.29 24.38
C GLY A 179 7.50 -1.49 25.87
N ASN A 180 6.65 -0.67 26.49
CA ASN A 180 6.23 -0.83 27.88
C ASN A 180 4.92 -1.65 28.01
N ASN A 181 4.33 -2.07 26.89
CA ASN A 181 3.08 -2.81 26.89
C ASN A 181 3.30 -4.31 27.19
N LYS A 182 3.24 -4.65 28.48
CA LYS A 182 3.40 -6.02 28.99
C LYS A 182 2.34 -7.02 28.50
N SER A 183 1.28 -6.58 27.81
CA SER A 183 0.34 -7.52 27.18
C SER A 183 0.94 -8.19 25.95
N LEU A 184 1.87 -7.52 25.27
CA LEU A 184 2.55 -8.03 24.07
C LEU A 184 3.66 -9.03 24.43
N ASP A 185 4.23 -8.97 25.63
CA ASP A 185 5.23 -9.95 26.14
C ASP A 185 4.67 -11.39 26.26
N LYS A 186 3.35 -11.55 26.29
CA LYS A 186 2.69 -12.84 26.51
C LYS A 186 2.47 -13.65 25.24
N SER A 187 2.87 -13.12 24.08
CA SER A 187 2.66 -13.72 22.77
C SER A 187 3.75 -14.71 22.33
N GLN A 188 4.78 -14.95 23.17
CA GLN A 188 5.88 -15.89 22.88
C GLN A 188 5.55 -17.36 23.21
#